data_AF-A0A6C0H9S6-F1
#
_entry.id   AF-A0A6C0H9S6-F1
#
_cell.length_a   1.000
_cell.length_b   1.000
_cell.length_c   1.000
_cell.angle_alpha   90.00
_cell.angle_beta   90.00
_cell.angle_gamma   90.00
#
_symmetry.space_group_name_H-M   'P 1'
#
loop_
_entity.id
_entity.type
_entity.pdbx_description
1 polymer ?
#
loop_
_entity_poly.entity_id
_entity_poly.type
_entity_poly.pdbx_seq_one_letter_code
_entity_poly.pdbx_strand_id
1 'polypeptide(L)'
;MKITIFGSCRQDSLYNDYEITKIKNDISYPHYTKEVIEIINFIKYDTIQPENTINIFRTPIMNQTPIYSNNYKNDFDTTDVFIIEISSKLCYEYNNKYVHHIIYDMDEYINNEVKNNILKRIQTDEEIENDIVKIKKELEHSKILIVGHIVTYEKGERYNLIKLLEEICAKHNILFINPVKEFNKRGYDINNMIHQEDKIMHYNDTGHNVIKTIYKEYINYLLSDLNYLIVYNSNLKKVRIGLNNDDSVESNNVDDGGYVILDGLDYNLLLSCGISNDIRFENKFLDKYNNIKCYAFDGTIDSLPDENFNKNINFIKKNITNTNTIDTTNLLDIIDNNDNIFLKMDIETNEFQWLEILNTDQLLKFKQIVIEFHFVFQESNFVDNLFTNLSFPISVERRINCLKKLANTHYLLHFHPNNCCGTIFYNGVEIPNVFECTYVRKDLCNDITISNKEIPDKVLDIKNTNNTDIYLSGFPFSF
;
A
#
# COMPACT_ATOMS: atom_id res chain seq x y z
N MET A 1 -8.35 -19.49 -3.99
CA MET A 1 -8.39 -18.12 -4.53
C MET A 1 -8.50 -18.22 -6.03
N LYS A 2 -9.47 -17.50 -6.60
CA LYS A 2 -9.84 -17.51 -8.01
C LYS A 2 -9.42 -16.20 -8.67
N ILE A 3 -8.73 -16.30 -9.81
CA ILE A 3 -8.21 -15.13 -10.55
C ILE A 3 -8.85 -15.08 -11.93
N THR A 4 -9.33 -13.89 -12.32
CA THR A 4 -9.69 -13.61 -13.72
C THR A 4 -8.62 -12.76 -14.38
N ILE A 5 -8.18 -13.17 -15.57
CA ILE A 5 -7.18 -12.45 -16.35
C ILE A 5 -7.86 -11.76 -17.53
N PHE A 6 -7.72 -10.45 -17.63
CA PHE A 6 -8.01 -9.64 -18.81
C PHE A 6 -6.69 -9.24 -19.45
N GLY A 7 -6.08 -10.16 -20.18
CA GLY A 7 -4.75 -9.97 -20.76
C GLY A 7 -4.36 -11.12 -21.68
N SER A 8 -3.06 -11.34 -21.84
CA SER A 8 -2.50 -12.22 -22.87
C SER A 8 -1.80 -13.46 -22.28
N CYS A 9 -1.09 -14.21 -23.12
CA CYS A 9 -0.26 -15.33 -22.67
C CYS A 9 0.88 -14.91 -21.71
N ARG A 10 1.21 -13.61 -21.62
CA ARG A 10 2.22 -13.09 -20.67
C ARG A 10 1.86 -13.36 -19.20
N GLN A 11 0.61 -13.69 -18.89
CA GLN A 11 0.14 -14.05 -17.56
C GLN A 11 0.01 -15.57 -17.34
N ASP A 12 0.34 -16.41 -18.33
CA ASP A 12 0.05 -17.86 -18.28
C ASP A 12 0.81 -18.61 -17.19
N SER A 13 1.91 -18.04 -16.71
CA SER A 13 2.65 -18.61 -15.58
C SER A 13 1.80 -18.71 -14.30
N LEU A 14 0.70 -17.97 -14.18
CA LEU A 14 -0.23 -18.01 -13.05
C LEU A 14 -1.08 -19.28 -12.97
N TYR A 15 -1.32 -19.97 -14.09
CA TYR A 15 -2.05 -21.24 -14.09
C TYR A 15 -1.37 -22.33 -13.25
N ASN A 16 -0.07 -22.17 -12.98
CA ASN A 16 0.70 -23.12 -12.18
C ASN A 16 0.35 -23.07 -10.68
N ASP A 17 -0.16 -21.94 -10.19
CA ASP A 17 -0.27 -21.66 -8.76
C ASP A 17 -1.69 -21.26 -8.33
N TYR A 18 -2.56 -20.92 -9.28
CA TYR A 18 -3.88 -20.33 -9.00
C TYR A 18 -4.98 -20.94 -9.85
N GLU A 19 -6.21 -20.93 -9.32
CA GLU A 19 -7.41 -21.26 -10.09
C GLU A 19 -7.74 -20.07 -11.01
N ILE A 20 -7.37 -20.18 -12.29
CA ILE A 20 -7.65 -19.15 -13.28
C ILE A 20 -9.00 -19.43 -13.94
N THR A 21 -9.87 -18.41 -14.02
CA THR A 21 -11.16 -18.54 -14.69
C THR A 21 -10.99 -18.78 -16.19
N LYS A 22 -12.00 -19.41 -16.80
CA LYS A 22 -12.00 -19.65 -18.25
C LYS A 22 -12.23 -18.37 -19.07
N ILE A 23 -12.60 -17.24 -18.44
CA ILE A 23 -13.01 -16.00 -19.11
C ILE A 23 -11.96 -15.52 -20.14
N LYS A 24 -10.68 -15.52 -19.77
CA LYS A 24 -9.58 -15.17 -20.68
C LYS A 24 -9.62 -16.01 -21.95
N ASN A 25 -9.66 -17.34 -21.79
CA ASN A 25 -9.54 -18.30 -22.89
C ASN A 25 -10.81 -18.40 -23.73
N ASP A 26 -11.97 -18.28 -23.11
CA ASP A 26 -13.26 -18.45 -23.77
C ASP A 26 -13.76 -17.17 -24.44
N ILE A 27 -13.38 -15.99 -23.92
CA ILE A 27 -13.87 -14.68 -24.42
C ILE A 27 -12.79 -13.98 -25.23
N SER A 28 -11.87 -13.27 -24.58
CA SER A 28 -10.91 -12.42 -25.28
C SER A 28 -9.63 -12.18 -24.49
N TYR A 29 -8.58 -11.80 -25.23
CA TYR A 29 -7.29 -11.39 -24.68
C TYR A 29 -7.20 -9.86 -24.88
N PRO A 30 -7.85 -9.05 -24.04
CA PRO A 30 -7.95 -7.62 -24.29
C PRO A 30 -6.59 -6.93 -24.20
N HIS A 31 -6.39 -5.91 -25.03
CA HIS A 31 -5.15 -5.14 -25.08
C HIS A 31 -5.29 -3.68 -24.65
N TYR A 32 -6.52 -3.16 -24.60
CA TYR A 32 -6.84 -1.76 -24.37
C TYR A 32 -8.12 -1.64 -23.50
N THR A 33 -8.27 -0.52 -22.79
CA THR A 33 -9.27 -0.37 -21.72
C THR A 33 -10.72 -0.50 -22.19
N LYS A 34 -11.03 -0.02 -23.40
CA LYS A 34 -12.39 -0.10 -23.95
C LYS A 34 -12.83 -1.55 -24.21
N GLU A 35 -11.93 -2.42 -24.66
CA GLU A 35 -12.24 -3.85 -24.82
C GLU A 35 -12.48 -4.52 -23.47
N VAL A 36 -11.68 -4.19 -22.45
CA VAL A 36 -11.89 -4.68 -21.07
C VAL A 36 -13.30 -4.30 -20.59
N ILE A 37 -13.72 -3.05 -20.79
CA ILE A 37 -15.07 -2.59 -20.44
C ILE A 37 -16.14 -3.34 -21.24
N GLU A 38 -15.93 -3.63 -22.52
CA GLU A 38 -16.90 -4.38 -23.32
C GLU A 38 -17.08 -5.82 -22.80
N ILE A 39 -15.99 -6.48 -22.38
CA ILE A 39 -16.05 -7.80 -21.75
C ILE A 39 -16.83 -7.74 -20.42
N ILE A 40 -16.55 -6.76 -19.57
CA ILE A 40 -17.26 -6.55 -18.30
C ILE A 40 -18.76 -6.34 -18.55
N ASN A 41 -19.11 -5.46 -19.49
CA ASN A 41 -20.49 -5.16 -19.82
C ASN A 41 -21.22 -6.38 -20.38
N PHE A 42 -20.56 -7.17 -21.22
CA PHE A 42 -21.11 -8.42 -21.75
C PHE A 42 -21.45 -9.39 -20.63
N ILE A 43 -20.52 -9.63 -19.69
CA ILE A 43 -20.73 -10.60 -18.61
C ILE A 43 -21.80 -10.11 -17.62
N LYS A 44 -21.70 -8.85 -17.14
CA LYS A 44 -22.59 -8.31 -16.11
C LYS A 44 -23.99 -8.00 -16.64
N TYR A 45 -24.08 -7.43 -17.84
CA TYR A 45 -25.30 -6.80 -18.34
C TYR A 45 -25.84 -7.40 -19.64
N ASP A 46 -25.21 -8.45 -20.18
CA ASP A 46 -25.67 -9.16 -21.39
C ASP A 46 -25.83 -8.22 -22.60
N THR A 47 -24.87 -7.30 -22.79
CA THR A 47 -24.97 -6.20 -23.78
C THR A 47 -24.74 -6.60 -25.24
N ILE A 48 -24.51 -7.88 -25.52
CA ILE A 48 -24.18 -8.41 -26.85
C ILE A 48 -24.95 -9.71 -27.05
N GLN A 49 -25.72 -9.80 -28.12
CA GLN A 49 -26.38 -11.05 -28.50
C GLN A 49 -25.34 -12.11 -28.90
N PRO A 50 -25.53 -13.40 -28.56
CA PRO A 50 -24.54 -14.46 -28.78
C PRO A 50 -23.98 -14.51 -30.21
N GLU A 51 -24.84 -14.38 -31.23
CA GLU A 51 -24.43 -14.40 -32.63
C GLU A 51 -23.48 -13.28 -33.03
N ASN A 52 -23.47 -12.16 -32.29
CA ASN A 52 -22.60 -11.03 -32.57
C ASN A 52 -21.21 -11.18 -31.92
N THR A 53 -21.04 -12.11 -30.96
CA THR A 53 -19.76 -12.26 -30.25
C THR A 53 -18.63 -12.68 -31.19
N ILE A 54 -18.95 -13.41 -32.27
CA ILE A 54 -18.01 -13.87 -33.31
C ILE A 54 -17.36 -12.74 -34.11
N ASN A 55 -17.85 -11.50 -33.98
CA ASN A 55 -17.27 -10.31 -34.61
C ASN A 55 -16.64 -9.36 -33.57
N ILE A 56 -16.66 -9.71 -32.29
CA ILE A 56 -16.29 -8.80 -31.19
C ILE A 56 -15.12 -9.36 -30.39
N PHE A 57 -15.23 -10.59 -29.88
CA PHE A 57 -14.26 -11.14 -28.94
C PHE A 57 -13.30 -12.12 -29.62
N ARG A 58 -12.03 -12.11 -29.19
CA ARG A 58 -10.95 -12.88 -29.83
C ARG A 58 -11.29 -14.35 -30.07
N THR A 59 -11.69 -15.07 -29.02
CA THR A 59 -11.90 -16.52 -29.12
C THR A 59 -13.12 -16.88 -29.97
N PRO A 60 -14.28 -16.22 -29.82
CA PRO A 60 -15.38 -16.36 -30.78
C PRO A 60 -15.02 -16.04 -32.23
N ILE A 61 -14.20 -15.02 -32.49
CA ILE A 61 -13.70 -14.70 -33.84
C ILE A 61 -12.86 -15.85 -34.39
N MET A 62 -11.93 -16.40 -33.61
CA MET A 62 -11.05 -17.47 -34.08
C MET A 62 -11.80 -18.78 -34.33
N ASN A 63 -12.73 -19.13 -33.43
CA ASN A 63 -13.42 -20.41 -33.47
C ASN A 63 -14.74 -20.35 -34.23
N GLN A 64 -15.16 -19.17 -34.67
CA GLN A 64 -16.47 -18.92 -35.31
C GLN A 64 -17.63 -19.49 -34.49
N THR A 65 -17.53 -19.40 -33.16
CA THR A 65 -18.47 -20.02 -32.21
C THR A 65 -19.05 -18.96 -31.27
N PRO A 66 -20.38 -18.71 -31.31
CA PRO A 66 -21.08 -17.84 -30.38
C PRO A 66 -20.90 -18.25 -28.90
N ILE A 67 -20.87 -17.27 -28.00
CA ILE A 67 -20.80 -17.49 -26.55
C ILE A 67 -21.94 -16.75 -25.83
N TYR A 68 -22.27 -17.22 -24.61
CA TYR A 68 -23.38 -16.70 -23.81
C TYR A 68 -22.85 -16.11 -22.52
N SER A 69 -23.23 -14.88 -22.19
CA SER A 69 -22.77 -14.14 -21.00
C SER A 69 -22.98 -14.92 -19.69
N ASN A 70 -24.13 -15.58 -19.54
CA ASN A 70 -24.48 -16.36 -18.35
C ASN A 70 -23.49 -17.49 -18.05
N ASN A 71 -22.72 -17.97 -19.03
CA ASN A 71 -21.71 -19.02 -18.81
C ASN A 71 -20.51 -18.54 -17.99
N TYR A 72 -20.37 -17.22 -17.80
CA TYR A 72 -19.21 -16.58 -17.17
C TYR A 72 -19.55 -15.79 -15.91
N LYS A 73 -20.84 -15.54 -15.63
CA LYS A 73 -21.27 -14.75 -14.45
C LYS A 73 -20.73 -15.31 -13.14
N ASN A 74 -20.86 -16.62 -12.91
CA ASN A 74 -20.34 -17.22 -11.68
C ASN A 74 -18.82 -17.05 -11.54
N ASP A 75 -18.06 -17.24 -12.62
CA ASP A 75 -16.60 -17.06 -12.57
C ASP A 75 -16.23 -15.61 -12.30
N PHE A 76 -16.95 -14.66 -12.88
CA PHE A 76 -16.77 -13.24 -12.67
C PHE A 76 -17.11 -12.82 -11.24
N ASP A 77 -18.28 -13.22 -10.73
CA ASP A 77 -18.78 -12.84 -9.40
C ASP A 77 -17.98 -13.49 -8.26
N THR A 78 -17.36 -14.66 -8.51
CA THR A 78 -16.51 -15.37 -7.54
C THR A 78 -15.03 -15.07 -7.69
N THR A 79 -14.65 -14.10 -8.51
CA THR A 79 -13.24 -13.71 -8.68
C THR A 79 -12.73 -12.93 -7.47
N ASP A 80 -11.64 -13.40 -6.87
CA ASP A 80 -10.94 -12.69 -5.78
C ASP A 80 -10.07 -11.55 -6.33
N VAL A 81 -9.35 -11.81 -7.42
CA VAL A 81 -8.40 -10.86 -8.04
C VAL A 81 -8.58 -10.80 -9.56
N PHE A 82 -8.74 -9.60 -10.10
CA PHE A 82 -8.64 -9.32 -11.53
C PHE A 82 -7.25 -8.83 -11.89
N ILE A 83 -6.61 -9.49 -12.85
CA ILE A 83 -5.33 -9.05 -13.43
C ILE A 83 -5.59 -8.53 -14.83
N ILE A 84 -5.35 -7.24 -15.04
CA ILE A 84 -5.75 -6.52 -16.25
C ILE A 84 -4.51 -5.98 -16.95
N GLU A 85 -4.22 -6.52 -18.13
CA GLU A 85 -3.15 -6.01 -18.99
C GLU A 85 -3.66 -4.85 -19.85
N ILE A 86 -2.96 -3.72 -19.82
CA ILE A 86 -3.18 -2.60 -20.73
C ILE A 86 -1.90 -2.36 -21.52
N SER A 87 -1.96 -2.65 -22.82
CA SER A 87 -0.76 -2.69 -23.70
C SER A 87 -0.87 -1.78 -24.93
N SER A 88 -2.03 -1.18 -25.17
CA SER A 88 -2.31 -0.40 -26.37
C SER A 88 -3.18 0.81 -26.07
N LYS A 89 -2.85 1.95 -26.69
CA LYS A 89 -3.77 3.09 -26.85
C LYS A 89 -4.69 2.94 -28.06
N LEU A 90 -4.34 2.08 -29.01
CA LEU A 90 -5.19 1.82 -30.17
C LEU A 90 -6.41 1.01 -29.73
N CYS A 91 -7.59 1.52 -30.08
CA CYS A 91 -8.86 0.82 -29.96
C CYS A 91 -9.50 0.62 -31.34
N TYR A 92 -10.41 -0.35 -31.40
CA TYR A 92 -11.09 -0.77 -32.62
C TYR A 92 -12.59 -0.78 -32.33
N GLU A 93 -13.35 -0.03 -33.12
CA GLU A 93 -14.79 0.12 -32.92
C GLU A 93 -15.56 -0.37 -34.14
N TYR A 94 -16.60 -1.16 -33.91
CA TYR A 94 -17.52 -1.68 -34.92
C TYR A 94 -18.94 -1.66 -34.37
N ASN A 95 -19.88 -1.02 -35.08
CA ASN A 95 -21.29 -0.91 -34.67
C ASN A 95 -21.48 -0.43 -33.21
N ASN A 96 -20.76 0.62 -32.80
CA ASN A 96 -20.74 1.17 -31.44
C ASN A 96 -20.27 0.19 -30.35
N LYS A 97 -19.51 -0.85 -30.74
CA LYS A 97 -18.90 -1.86 -29.85
C LYS A 97 -17.39 -1.86 -30.02
N TYR A 98 -16.66 -2.16 -28.96
CA TYR A 98 -15.20 -2.32 -29.02
C TYR A 98 -14.81 -3.76 -29.30
N VAL A 99 -13.99 -3.97 -30.33
CA VAL A 99 -13.69 -5.30 -30.88
C VAL A 99 -12.21 -5.66 -30.76
N HIS A 100 -11.91 -6.95 -30.66
CA HIS A 100 -10.52 -7.40 -30.62
C HIS A 100 -9.82 -7.16 -31.96
N HIS A 101 -8.58 -6.68 -31.93
CA HIS A 101 -7.83 -6.23 -33.11
C HIS A 101 -7.65 -7.27 -34.23
N ILE A 102 -7.73 -8.57 -33.93
CA ILE A 102 -7.47 -9.64 -34.93
C ILE A 102 -8.44 -9.59 -36.11
N ILE A 103 -9.67 -9.11 -35.92
CA ILE A 103 -10.64 -8.97 -37.02
C ILE A 103 -10.23 -7.88 -38.03
N TYR A 104 -9.35 -6.96 -37.61
CA TYR A 104 -8.77 -5.93 -38.46
C TYR A 104 -7.39 -6.34 -39.01
N ASP A 105 -6.53 -6.89 -38.15
CA ASP A 105 -5.11 -7.11 -38.45
C ASP A 105 -4.80 -8.45 -39.15
N MET A 106 -5.65 -9.49 -39.04
CA MET A 106 -5.34 -10.84 -39.54
C MET A 106 -6.26 -11.28 -40.67
N ASP A 107 -5.69 -11.49 -41.86
CA ASP A 107 -6.44 -11.82 -43.08
C ASP A 107 -7.29 -13.11 -42.99
N GLU A 108 -6.86 -14.07 -42.19
CA GLU A 108 -7.55 -15.34 -41.98
C GLU A 108 -8.93 -15.20 -41.32
N TYR A 109 -9.11 -14.17 -40.49
CA TYR A 109 -10.35 -13.92 -39.74
C TYR A 109 -11.18 -12.79 -40.36
N ILE A 110 -10.80 -12.30 -41.54
CA ILE A 110 -11.45 -11.18 -42.19
C ILE A 110 -12.79 -11.61 -42.76
N ASN A 111 -13.85 -11.07 -42.17
CA ASN A 111 -15.03 -10.69 -42.93
C ASN A 111 -14.77 -9.30 -43.54
N ASN A 112 -14.57 -9.23 -44.86
CA ASN A 112 -14.22 -7.98 -45.56
C ASN A 112 -15.24 -6.87 -45.31
N GLU A 113 -16.52 -7.23 -45.15
CA GLU A 113 -17.58 -6.28 -44.83
C GLU A 113 -17.40 -5.70 -43.43
N VAL A 114 -17.08 -6.54 -42.44
CA VAL A 114 -16.84 -6.10 -41.06
C VAL A 114 -15.59 -5.23 -40.99
N LYS A 115 -14.46 -5.70 -41.55
CA LYS A 115 -13.18 -4.98 -41.50
C LYS A 115 -13.27 -3.57 -42.08
N ASN A 116 -13.95 -3.40 -43.21
CA ASN A 116 -14.12 -2.11 -43.86
C ASN A 116 -14.93 -1.10 -43.02
N ASN A 117 -15.69 -1.58 -42.04
CA ASN A 117 -16.50 -0.77 -41.14
C ASN A 117 -15.88 -0.61 -39.74
N ILE A 118 -14.67 -1.13 -39.49
CA ILE A 118 -13.96 -0.94 -38.22
C ILE A 118 -13.29 0.43 -38.21
N LEU A 119 -13.63 1.25 -37.22
CA LEU A 119 -12.92 2.48 -36.91
C LEU A 119 -11.74 2.18 -35.99
N LYS A 120 -10.53 2.31 -36.51
CA LYS A 120 -9.29 2.26 -35.74
C LYS A 120 -8.91 3.66 -35.28
N ARG A 121 -8.76 3.88 -33.97
CA ARG A 121 -8.33 5.18 -33.42
C ARG A 121 -7.44 5.03 -32.19
N ILE A 122 -6.80 6.12 -31.81
CA ILE A 122 -6.00 6.23 -30.58
C ILE A 122 -6.90 6.79 -29.48
N GLN A 123 -6.92 6.12 -28.32
CA GLN A 123 -7.53 6.63 -27.10
C GLN A 123 -6.71 7.77 -26.53
N THR A 124 -7.39 8.82 -26.10
CA THR A 124 -6.78 9.91 -25.34
C THR A 124 -6.40 9.44 -23.93
N ASP A 125 -5.49 10.18 -23.28
CA ASP A 125 -5.06 9.88 -21.91
C ASP A 125 -6.22 10.00 -20.92
N GLU A 126 -7.10 10.98 -21.12
CA GLU A 126 -8.34 11.17 -20.36
C GLU A 126 -9.32 10.00 -20.54
N GLU A 127 -9.47 9.47 -21.76
CA GLU A 127 -10.29 8.28 -21.99
C GLU A 127 -9.75 7.07 -21.23
N ILE A 128 -8.43 6.86 -21.25
CA ILE A 128 -7.79 5.73 -20.55
C ILE A 128 -7.99 5.85 -19.04
N GLU A 129 -7.78 7.04 -18.47
CA GLU A 129 -8.00 7.29 -17.04
C GLU A 129 -9.46 7.05 -16.66
N ASN A 130 -10.41 7.65 -17.39
CA ASN A 130 -11.84 7.47 -17.15
C ASN A 130 -12.27 6.01 -17.26
N ASP A 131 -11.70 5.26 -18.20
CA ASP A 131 -11.98 3.84 -18.35
C ASP A 131 -11.43 3.03 -17.17
N ILE A 132 -10.22 3.30 -16.69
CA ILE A 132 -9.64 2.62 -15.53
C ILE A 132 -10.48 2.88 -14.28
N VAL A 133 -10.91 4.13 -14.06
CA VAL A 133 -11.83 4.48 -12.95
C VAL A 133 -13.15 3.73 -13.08
N LYS A 134 -13.70 3.63 -14.29
CA LYS A 134 -14.92 2.86 -14.55
C LYS A 134 -14.72 1.37 -14.26
N ILE A 135 -13.63 0.77 -14.74
CA ILE A 135 -13.28 -0.64 -14.47
C ILE A 135 -13.19 -0.86 -12.96
N LYS A 136 -12.50 0.02 -12.23
CA LYS A 136 -12.39 -0.04 -10.77
C LYS A 136 -13.76 -0.05 -10.09
N LYS A 137 -14.67 0.82 -10.53
CA LYS A 137 -16.05 0.88 -10.02
C LYS A 137 -16.84 -0.39 -10.33
N GLU A 138 -16.73 -0.91 -11.56
CA GLU A 138 -17.47 -2.11 -11.98
C GLU A 138 -17.00 -3.38 -11.26
N LEU A 139 -15.78 -3.40 -10.75
CA LEU A 139 -15.13 -4.52 -10.07
C LEU A 139 -14.92 -4.25 -8.57
N GLU A 140 -15.70 -3.37 -7.96
CA GLU A 140 -15.50 -2.91 -6.57
C GLU A 140 -15.53 -4.02 -5.51
N HIS A 141 -16.13 -5.17 -5.82
CA HIS A 141 -16.18 -6.34 -4.94
C HIS A 141 -14.91 -7.21 -4.98
N SER A 142 -14.00 -6.95 -5.91
CA SER A 142 -12.78 -7.73 -6.14
C SER A 142 -11.55 -6.85 -6.07
N LYS A 143 -10.38 -7.47 -5.87
CA LYS A 143 -9.10 -6.76 -5.95
C LYS A 143 -8.65 -6.63 -7.40
N ILE A 144 -7.97 -5.54 -7.74
CA ILE A 144 -7.52 -5.25 -9.12
C ILE A 144 -6.02 -5.02 -9.13
N LEU A 145 -5.35 -5.69 -10.07
CA LEU A 145 -3.95 -5.50 -10.42
C LEU A 145 -3.86 -5.11 -11.89
N ILE A 146 -3.34 -3.92 -12.18
CA ILE A 146 -3.07 -3.50 -13.56
C ILE A 146 -1.64 -3.85 -13.93
N VAL A 147 -1.44 -4.31 -15.16
CA VAL A 147 -0.13 -4.72 -15.68
C VAL A 147 0.14 -4.00 -16.99
N GLY A 148 1.29 -3.35 -17.09
CA GLY A 148 1.77 -2.76 -18.32
C GLY A 148 2.36 -3.81 -19.28
N HIS A 149 2.52 -3.42 -20.55
CA HIS A 149 3.24 -4.25 -21.52
C HIS A 149 4.75 -4.34 -21.22
N ILE A 150 5.42 -5.30 -21.84
CA ILE A 150 6.89 -5.37 -21.82
C ILE A 150 7.45 -4.28 -22.75
N VAL A 151 8.04 -3.23 -22.17
CA VAL A 151 8.59 -2.10 -22.92
C VAL A 151 10.10 -1.99 -22.70
N THR A 152 10.89 -2.46 -23.66
CA THR A 152 12.36 -2.52 -23.57
C THR A 152 13.08 -1.24 -24.04
N TYR A 153 12.34 -0.26 -24.57
CA TYR A 153 12.88 1.01 -25.04
C TYR A 153 12.21 2.20 -24.35
N GLU A 154 13.00 3.15 -23.89
CA GLU A 154 12.52 4.35 -23.19
C GLU A 154 11.97 5.44 -24.14
N LYS A 155 11.23 5.05 -25.17
CA LYS A 155 10.63 5.95 -26.17
C LYS A 155 9.44 5.33 -26.89
N GLY A 156 8.62 6.19 -27.49
CA GLY A 156 7.49 5.80 -28.34
C GLY A 156 6.19 5.52 -27.56
N GLU A 157 5.12 5.21 -28.29
CA GLU A 157 3.76 5.17 -27.74
C GLU A 157 3.57 4.16 -26.60
N ARG A 158 4.22 2.99 -26.67
CA ARG A 158 4.16 1.98 -25.59
C ARG A 158 4.85 2.46 -24.32
N TYR A 159 5.95 3.19 -24.44
CA TYR A 159 6.62 3.82 -23.31
C TYR A 159 5.78 4.95 -22.73
N ASN A 160 5.19 5.81 -23.57
CA ASN A 160 4.30 6.86 -23.11
C ASN A 160 3.08 6.29 -22.38
N LEU A 161 2.52 5.18 -22.87
CA LEU A 161 1.42 4.49 -22.20
C LEU A 161 1.84 3.91 -20.85
N ILE A 162 3.02 3.26 -20.74
CA ILE A 162 3.43 2.68 -19.45
C ILE A 162 3.62 3.77 -18.40
N LYS A 163 4.12 4.96 -18.78
CA LYS A 163 4.23 6.12 -17.89
C LYS A 163 2.87 6.66 -17.46
N LEU A 164 1.95 6.82 -18.40
CA LEU A 164 0.58 7.21 -18.10
C LEU A 164 -0.09 6.24 -17.11
N LEU A 165 0.09 4.92 -17.29
CA LEU A 165 -0.48 3.92 -16.40
C LEU A 165 0.13 3.99 -14.99
N GLU A 166 1.43 4.24 -14.85
CA GLU A 166 2.07 4.48 -13.54
C GLU A 166 1.40 5.65 -12.81
N GLU A 167 1.21 6.76 -13.51
CA GLU A 167 0.58 7.97 -12.96
C GLU A 167 -0.90 7.76 -12.58
N ILE A 168 -1.69 7.16 -13.48
CA ILE A 168 -3.12 6.87 -13.23
C ILE A 168 -3.28 5.90 -12.06
N CYS A 169 -2.51 4.81 -12.03
CA CYS A 169 -2.65 3.80 -10.99
C CYS A 169 -2.24 4.36 -9.61
N ALA A 170 -1.16 5.15 -9.54
CA ALA A 170 -0.79 5.85 -8.32
C ALA A 170 -1.88 6.83 -7.87
N LYS A 171 -2.41 7.66 -8.78
CA LYS A 171 -3.48 8.63 -8.51
C LYS A 171 -4.75 7.98 -7.96
N HIS A 172 -5.13 6.81 -8.49
CA HIS A 172 -6.36 6.11 -8.13
C HIS A 172 -6.17 4.99 -7.12
N ASN A 173 -4.99 4.86 -6.51
CA ASN A 173 -4.67 3.80 -5.55
C ASN A 173 -5.00 2.40 -6.10
N ILE A 174 -4.42 2.07 -7.25
CA ILE A 174 -4.50 0.77 -7.90
C ILE A 174 -3.09 0.20 -7.99
N LEU A 175 -2.89 -1.07 -7.63
CA LEU A 175 -1.58 -1.69 -7.82
C LEU A 175 -1.25 -1.83 -9.30
N PHE A 176 -0.02 -1.48 -9.65
CA PHE A 176 0.47 -1.53 -11.01
C PHE A 176 1.80 -2.29 -11.10
N ILE A 177 1.90 -3.20 -12.05
CA ILE A 177 3.16 -3.84 -12.44
C ILE A 177 3.64 -3.22 -13.74
N ASN A 178 4.78 -2.52 -13.66
CA ASN A 178 5.63 -2.30 -14.82
C ASN A 178 6.63 -3.46 -14.91
N PRO A 179 6.46 -4.42 -15.85
CA PRO A 179 7.26 -5.63 -15.80
C PRO A 179 8.76 -5.34 -15.87
N VAL A 180 9.18 -4.46 -16.79
CA VAL A 180 10.61 -4.16 -17.00
C VAL A 180 11.24 -3.51 -15.76
N LYS A 181 10.54 -2.58 -15.10
CA LYS A 181 11.01 -2.02 -13.83
C LYS A 181 11.12 -3.08 -12.73
N GLU A 182 10.15 -3.99 -12.62
CA GLU A 182 10.17 -5.05 -11.60
C GLU A 182 11.29 -6.08 -11.83
N PHE A 183 11.57 -6.42 -13.10
CA PHE A 183 12.73 -7.24 -13.46
C PHE A 183 14.04 -6.53 -13.09
N ASN A 184 14.21 -5.27 -13.50
CA ASN A 184 15.41 -4.49 -13.20
C ASN A 184 15.63 -4.31 -11.69
N LYS A 185 14.56 -4.04 -10.92
CA LYS A 185 14.61 -3.92 -9.45
C LYS A 185 15.17 -5.17 -8.78
N ARG A 186 14.93 -6.34 -9.38
CA ARG A 186 15.40 -7.66 -8.89
C ARG A 186 16.71 -8.11 -9.55
N GLY A 187 17.39 -7.23 -10.27
CA GLY A 187 18.69 -7.51 -10.89
C GLY A 187 18.63 -8.37 -12.15
N TYR A 188 17.46 -8.50 -12.78
CA TYR A 188 17.31 -9.24 -14.03
C TYR A 188 17.35 -8.29 -15.24
N ASP A 189 18.13 -8.66 -16.25
CA ASP A 189 18.07 -8.02 -17.57
C ASP A 189 16.89 -8.58 -18.38
N ILE A 190 15.94 -7.71 -18.73
CA ILE A 190 14.73 -8.07 -19.48
C ILE A 190 15.04 -8.78 -20.81
N ASN A 191 16.15 -8.46 -21.46
CA ASN A 191 16.51 -9.08 -22.75
C ASN A 191 16.80 -10.58 -22.62
N ASN A 192 17.15 -11.05 -21.42
CA ASN A 192 17.35 -12.47 -21.14
C ASN A 192 16.06 -13.18 -20.74
N MET A 193 14.98 -12.44 -20.51
CA MET A 193 13.70 -12.95 -19.99
C MET A 193 12.64 -13.12 -21.08
N ILE A 194 12.95 -12.67 -22.30
CA ILE A 194 12.02 -12.64 -23.43
C ILE A 194 12.59 -13.39 -24.63
N HIS A 195 11.72 -13.81 -25.53
CA HIS A 195 12.13 -14.25 -26.87
C HIS A 195 12.54 -13.04 -27.72
N GLN A 196 13.59 -13.19 -28.54
CA GLN A 196 13.95 -12.17 -29.53
C GLN A 196 13.00 -12.26 -30.73
N GLU A 197 11.95 -11.45 -30.71
CA GLU A 197 10.92 -11.40 -31.75
C GLU A 197 10.74 -9.97 -32.28
N ASP A 198 10.42 -9.82 -33.57
CA ASP A 198 10.41 -8.52 -34.25
C ASP A 198 9.21 -7.61 -33.87
N LYS A 199 8.12 -8.17 -33.31
CA LYS A 199 6.84 -7.44 -33.18
C LYS A 199 6.22 -7.44 -31.79
N ILE A 200 6.15 -8.61 -31.14
CA ILE A 200 5.47 -8.80 -29.86
C ILE A 200 6.45 -9.52 -28.95
N MET A 201 6.71 -8.95 -27.77
CA MET A 201 7.59 -9.58 -26.81
C MET A 201 6.80 -10.57 -25.96
N HIS A 202 7.30 -11.80 -25.93
CA HIS A 202 6.82 -12.88 -25.08
C HIS A 202 7.91 -13.27 -24.08
N TYR A 203 7.52 -13.67 -22.87
CA TYR A 203 8.48 -14.23 -21.93
C TYR A 203 8.96 -15.59 -22.42
N ASN A 204 10.25 -15.88 -22.21
CA ASN A 204 10.75 -17.24 -22.27
C ASN A 204 10.47 -17.96 -20.93
N ASP A 205 10.87 -19.23 -20.80
CA ASP A 205 10.63 -20.00 -19.56
C ASP A 205 11.21 -19.33 -18.30
N THR A 206 12.40 -18.73 -18.42
CA THR A 206 13.02 -18.00 -17.32
C THR A 206 12.21 -16.75 -16.96
N GLY A 207 11.80 -15.97 -17.96
CA GLY A 207 10.94 -14.80 -17.76
C GLY A 207 9.61 -15.17 -17.11
N HIS A 208 8.97 -16.26 -17.55
CA HIS A 208 7.75 -16.77 -16.95
C HIS A 208 7.94 -17.17 -15.48
N ASN A 209 9.05 -17.81 -15.14
CA ASN A 209 9.35 -18.16 -13.75
C ASN A 209 9.54 -16.91 -12.85
N VAL A 210 10.23 -15.89 -13.35
CA VAL A 210 10.48 -14.66 -12.59
C VAL A 210 9.20 -13.82 -12.46
N ILE A 211 8.48 -13.55 -13.55
CA ILE A 211 7.26 -12.73 -13.51
C ILE A 211 6.16 -13.39 -12.66
N LYS A 212 6.12 -14.72 -12.61
CA LYS A 212 5.23 -15.45 -11.70
C LYS A 212 5.46 -15.09 -10.24
N THR A 213 6.73 -15.00 -9.83
CA THR A 213 7.10 -14.62 -8.46
C THR A 213 6.68 -13.18 -8.18
N ILE A 214 6.85 -12.27 -9.14
CA ILE A 214 6.39 -10.87 -9.05
C ILE A 214 4.86 -10.83 -8.90
N TYR A 215 4.11 -11.57 -9.71
CA TYR A 215 2.65 -11.61 -9.55
C TYR A 215 2.24 -12.16 -8.18
N LYS A 216 2.88 -13.23 -7.69
CA LYS A 216 2.59 -13.79 -6.37
C LYS A 216 2.75 -12.73 -5.27
N GLU A 217 3.84 -11.96 -5.33
CA GLU A 217 4.11 -10.87 -4.41
C GLU A 217 2.99 -9.81 -4.44
N TYR A 218 2.64 -9.30 -5.63
CA TYR A 218 1.58 -8.30 -5.77
C TYR A 218 0.18 -8.83 -5.43
N ILE A 219 -0.11 -10.10 -5.69
CA ILE A 219 -1.37 -10.72 -5.26
C ILE A 219 -1.42 -10.81 -3.74
N ASN A 220 -0.33 -11.25 -3.11
CA ASN A 220 -0.23 -11.28 -1.65
C ASN A 220 -0.44 -9.89 -1.06
N TYR A 221 0.12 -8.85 -1.68
CA TYR A 221 -0.11 -7.44 -1.31
C TYR A 221 -1.60 -7.09 -1.33
N LEU A 222 -2.33 -7.43 -2.40
CA LEU A 222 -3.78 -7.18 -2.50
C LEU A 222 -4.59 -7.89 -1.41
N LEU A 223 -4.17 -9.10 -1.03
CA LEU A 223 -4.86 -9.92 -0.02
C LEU A 223 -4.48 -9.55 1.41
N SER A 224 -3.31 -8.95 1.61
CA SER A 224 -2.74 -8.68 2.94
C SER A 224 -3.56 -7.67 3.76
N ASP A 225 -4.40 -6.87 3.10
CA ASP A 225 -5.21 -5.79 3.70
C ASP A 225 -4.38 -4.81 4.55
N LEU A 226 -3.14 -4.54 4.14
CA LEU A 226 -2.19 -3.69 4.85
C LEU A 226 -2.29 -2.19 4.49
N ASN A 227 -3.41 -1.74 3.92
CA ASN A 227 -3.57 -0.34 3.48
C ASN A 227 -3.40 0.68 4.63
N TYR A 228 -3.56 0.26 5.89
CA TYR A 228 -3.34 1.08 7.08
C TYR A 228 -1.85 1.37 7.36
N LEU A 229 -0.92 0.74 6.63
CA LEU A 229 0.51 1.01 6.66
C LEU A 229 0.99 1.88 5.48
N ILE A 230 0.07 2.35 4.63
CA ILE A 230 0.44 3.28 3.54
C ILE A 230 0.94 4.58 4.15
N VAL A 231 2.17 4.95 3.78
CA VAL A 231 2.78 6.22 4.19
C VAL A 231 2.38 7.29 3.18
N TYR A 232 1.91 8.43 3.68
CA TYR A 232 1.49 9.56 2.88
C TYR A 232 2.47 10.73 3.00
N ASN A 233 2.53 11.55 1.95
CA ASN A 233 3.09 12.89 2.01
C ASN A 233 1.96 13.90 2.29
N SER A 234 2.31 15.00 2.95
CA SER A 234 1.44 16.16 3.15
C SER A 234 2.22 17.45 2.88
N ASN A 235 1.50 18.57 2.91
CA ASN A 235 2.09 19.90 2.84
C ASN A 235 2.88 20.32 4.10
N LEU A 236 2.81 19.56 5.20
CA LEU A 236 3.50 19.88 6.46
C LEU A 236 4.98 19.45 6.41
N LYS A 237 5.86 20.26 7.01
CA LYS A 237 7.30 19.99 7.05
C LYS A 237 7.63 18.96 8.13
N LYS A 238 8.31 17.88 7.77
CA LYS A 238 8.87 16.93 8.74
C LYS A 238 10.12 17.49 9.43
N VAL A 239 10.24 17.27 10.74
CA VAL A 239 11.43 17.61 11.56
C VAL A 239 11.64 16.53 12.62
N ARG A 240 12.90 16.16 12.93
CA ARG A 240 13.20 15.30 14.09
C ARG A 240 13.41 16.14 15.34
N ILE A 241 12.81 15.72 16.46
CA ILE A 241 12.94 16.33 17.79
C ILE A 241 13.55 15.28 18.73
N GLY A 242 14.38 15.71 19.68
CA GLY A 242 14.91 14.83 20.75
C GLY A 242 16.36 14.33 20.57
N LEU A 243 17.09 14.77 19.54
CA LEU A 243 18.52 14.46 19.37
C LEU A 243 19.43 15.30 20.28
N ASN A 244 20.71 14.95 20.44
CA ASN A 244 21.66 15.90 21.06
C ASN A 244 21.98 17.07 20.12
N ASN A 245 22.42 18.19 20.68
CA ASN A 245 22.74 19.39 19.90
C ASN A 245 23.96 19.23 18.97
N ASP A 246 24.76 18.17 19.16
CA ASP A 246 25.94 17.84 18.36
C ASP A 246 25.68 16.69 17.35
N ASP A 247 24.49 16.07 17.37
CA ASP A 247 24.14 14.98 16.47
C ASP A 247 23.60 15.55 15.15
N SER A 248 24.51 15.93 14.25
CA SER A 248 24.17 15.96 12.83
C SER A 248 23.81 14.55 12.37
N VAL A 249 22.83 14.41 11.49
CA VAL A 249 22.47 13.14 10.82
C VAL A 249 23.61 12.60 9.91
N GLU A 250 24.76 13.28 9.88
CA GLU A 250 25.96 12.83 9.17
C GLU A 250 26.70 11.70 9.92
N SER A 251 26.35 10.48 9.52
CA SER A 251 27.15 9.24 9.52
C SER A 251 27.53 8.59 10.87
N ASN A 252 26.94 7.41 11.10
CA ASN A 252 27.27 6.38 12.11
C ASN A 252 26.85 6.61 13.57
N ASN A 253 26.12 7.69 13.90
CA ASN A 253 25.54 7.80 15.23
C ASN A 253 24.32 6.87 15.36
N VAL A 254 24.30 6.12 16.46
CA VAL A 254 23.19 5.28 16.90
C VAL A 254 22.55 6.01 18.08
N ASP A 255 21.27 6.31 17.97
CA ASP A 255 20.49 6.96 19.03
C ASP A 255 19.08 6.38 19.02
N ASP A 256 18.66 5.84 20.15
CA ASP A 256 17.31 5.31 20.38
C ASP A 256 16.33 6.42 20.80
N GLY A 257 16.78 7.68 20.75
CA GLY A 257 16.04 8.85 21.17
C GLY A 257 15.42 9.67 20.03
N GLY A 258 14.29 10.31 20.36
CA GLY A 258 13.64 11.31 19.54
C GLY A 258 12.71 10.75 18.45
N TYR A 259 11.88 11.62 17.89
CA TYR A 259 10.88 11.23 16.89
C TYR A 259 10.78 12.27 15.78
N VAL A 260 10.41 11.80 14.59
CA VAL A 260 10.03 12.68 13.48
C VAL A 260 8.61 13.18 13.70
N ILE A 261 8.43 14.50 13.65
CA ILE A 261 7.14 15.17 13.80
C ILE A 261 6.84 16.02 12.56
N LEU A 262 5.58 16.40 12.37
CA LEU A 262 5.16 17.40 11.39
C LEU A 262 5.04 18.76 12.08
N ASP A 263 5.85 19.71 11.62
CA ASP A 263 5.91 21.08 12.11
C ASP A 263 4.77 21.94 11.58
N GLY A 264 4.49 23.07 12.25
CA GLY A 264 3.46 24.03 11.84
C GLY A 264 2.07 23.80 12.44
N LEU A 265 1.96 22.92 13.44
CA LEU A 265 0.74 22.73 14.24
C LEU A 265 0.90 23.29 15.65
N ASP A 266 -0.21 23.62 16.28
CA ASP A 266 -0.31 24.12 17.65
C ASP A 266 -0.99 23.09 18.58
N TYR A 267 -0.57 23.05 19.84
CA TYR A 267 -1.02 22.05 20.81
C TYR A 267 -1.42 22.71 22.12
N ASN A 268 -2.37 22.10 22.85
CA ASN A 268 -2.71 22.51 24.21
C ASN A 268 -1.96 21.66 25.26
N LEU A 269 -1.62 20.43 24.89
CA LEU A 269 -1.11 19.42 25.80
C LEU A 269 -0.13 18.47 25.10
N LEU A 270 0.97 18.15 25.77
CA LEU A 270 1.81 17.00 25.49
C LEU A 270 1.46 15.87 26.47
N LEU A 271 1.02 14.72 25.93
CA LEU A 271 1.01 13.45 26.66
C LEU A 271 2.26 12.68 26.25
N SER A 272 3.16 12.44 27.19
CA SER A 272 4.35 11.59 26.98
C SER A 272 4.22 10.32 27.81
N CYS A 273 4.28 9.17 27.15
CA CYS A 273 4.07 7.85 27.75
C CYS A 273 5.29 6.97 27.48
N GLY A 274 5.89 6.46 28.57
CA GLY A 274 7.17 5.74 28.59
C GLY A 274 8.34 6.69 28.40
N ILE A 275 9.14 6.88 29.45
CA ILE A 275 10.26 7.83 29.49
C ILE A 275 11.59 7.07 29.55
N SER A 276 11.64 6.00 30.32
CA SER A 276 12.87 5.25 30.58
C SER A 276 13.98 6.19 31.07
N ASN A 277 15.10 6.26 30.36
CA ASN A 277 16.29 7.01 30.73
C ASN A 277 16.51 8.29 29.91
N ASP A 278 15.55 8.70 29.06
CA ASP A 278 15.70 9.88 28.20
C ASP A 278 14.46 10.81 28.22
N ILE A 279 14.69 12.10 28.44
CA ILE A 279 13.67 13.16 28.45
C ILE A 279 13.98 14.29 27.44
N ARG A 280 14.95 14.07 26.54
CA ARG A 280 15.40 15.06 25.54
C ARG A 280 14.28 15.47 24.60
N PHE A 281 13.43 14.54 24.19
CA PHE A 281 12.29 14.83 23.31
C PHE A 281 11.35 15.84 23.95
N GLU A 282 10.91 15.60 25.18
CA GLU A 282 9.96 16.41 25.93
C GLU A 282 10.52 17.81 26.16
N ASN A 283 11.79 17.91 26.60
CA ASN A 283 12.45 19.19 26.79
C ASN A 283 12.48 20.00 25.48
N LYS A 284 12.98 19.42 24.39
CA LYS A 284 13.07 20.11 23.08
C LYS A 284 11.69 20.43 22.51
N PHE A 285 10.69 19.59 22.74
CA PHE A 285 9.33 19.82 22.31
C PHE A 285 8.72 21.03 23.05
N LEU A 286 8.91 21.10 24.37
CA LEU A 286 8.42 22.21 25.19
C LEU A 286 9.14 23.53 24.91
N ASP A 287 10.43 23.50 24.55
CA ASP A 287 11.18 24.68 24.12
C ASP A 287 10.68 25.21 22.76
N LYS A 288 10.25 24.30 21.87
CA LYS A 288 9.67 24.66 20.56
C LYS A 288 8.24 25.19 20.70
N TYR A 289 7.41 24.56 21.54
CA TYR A 289 6.00 24.89 21.71
C TYR A 289 5.77 25.53 23.09
N ASN A 290 6.15 26.80 23.20
CA ASN A 290 6.03 27.56 24.44
C ASN A 290 4.57 27.61 24.95
N ASN A 291 4.39 27.42 26.26
CA ASN A 291 3.11 27.47 27.02
C ASN A 291 2.22 26.22 26.99
N ILE A 292 2.71 25.07 26.54
CA ILE A 292 1.96 23.82 26.68
C ILE A 292 2.34 23.10 27.99
N LYS A 293 1.39 22.39 28.59
CA LYS A 293 1.67 21.48 29.70
C LYS A 293 2.11 20.12 29.16
N CYS A 294 2.97 19.44 29.89
CA CYS A 294 3.30 18.05 29.64
C CYS A 294 2.87 17.19 30.83
N TYR A 295 2.18 16.09 30.56
CA TYR A 295 2.03 14.99 31.52
C TYR A 295 2.89 13.82 31.03
N ALA A 296 3.92 13.50 31.80
CA ALA A 296 4.86 12.43 31.51
C ALA A 296 4.56 11.22 32.39
N PHE A 297 4.29 10.06 31.78
CA PHE A 297 3.89 8.84 32.45
C PHE A 297 4.95 7.75 32.30
N ASP A 298 5.46 7.25 33.42
CA ASP A 298 6.29 6.06 33.45
C ASP A 298 6.27 5.44 34.86
N GLY A 299 5.72 4.23 34.99
CA GLY A 299 5.66 3.52 36.27
C GLY A 299 6.94 2.76 36.63
N THR A 300 7.89 2.66 35.70
CA THR A 300 9.14 1.88 35.83
C THR A 300 10.28 2.69 36.45
N ILE A 301 10.20 4.02 36.42
CA ILE A 301 11.20 4.93 36.99
C ILE A 301 10.67 5.65 38.23
N ASP A 302 11.57 5.95 39.17
CA ASP A 302 11.22 6.69 40.40
C ASP A 302 11.17 8.21 40.18
N SER A 303 11.93 8.71 39.22
CA SER A 303 12.04 10.13 38.87
C SER A 303 12.48 10.29 37.41
N LEU A 304 12.28 11.48 36.85
CA LEU A 304 12.81 11.83 35.54
C LEU A 304 14.35 11.73 35.50
N PRO A 305 14.95 11.39 34.34
CA PRO A 305 16.37 11.06 34.22
C PRO A 305 17.32 12.28 34.28
N ASP A 306 16.82 13.50 34.10
CA ASP A 306 17.60 14.75 34.17
C ASP A 306 16.97 15.67 35.20
N GLU A 307 17.74 16.22 36.14
CA GLU A 307 17.27 17.18 37.15
C GLU A 307 16.91 18.56 36.57
N ASN A 308 17.42 18.90 35.37
CA ASN A 308 17.18 20.17 34.69
C ASN A 308 16.04 20.10 33.66
N PHE A 309 15.12 19.14 33.83
CA PHE A 309 13.97 19.01 32.97
C PHE A 309 13.09 20.28 32.94
N ASN A 310 12.38 20.47 31.82
CA ASN A 310 11.51 21.62 31.63
C ASN A 310 10.39 21.64 32.68
N LYS A 311 10.22 22.78 33.36
CA LYS A 311 9.29 22.93 34.50
C LYS A 311 7.81 22.73 34.15
N ASN A 312 7.45 22.70 32.86
CA ASN A 312 6.10 22.40 32.41
C ASN A 312 5.78 20.89 32.40
N ILE A 313 6.77 20.04 32.66
CA ILE A 313 6.61 18.58 32.78
C ILE A 313 6.07 18.23 34.17
N ASN A 314 4.92 17.58 34.18
CA ASN A 314 4.34 16.96 35.36
C ASN A 314 4.53 15.44 35.25
N PHE A 315 5.49 14.91 36.01
CA PHE A 315 5.76 13.48 36.04
C PHE A 315 4.74 12.73 36.90
N ILE A 316 4.23 11.62 36.38
CA ILE A 316 3.26 10.74 37.02
C ILE A 316 3.79 9.31 36.94
N LYS A 317 4.12 8.72 38.08
CA LYS A 317 4.63 7.35 38.17
C LYS A 317 3.51 6.32 37.99
N LYS A 318 3.04 6.15 36.75
CA LYS A 318 2.04 5.14 36.36
C LYS A 318 2.32 4.61 34.96
N ASN A 319 2.10 3.32 34.76
CA ASN A 319 2.14 2.70 33.43
C ASN A 319 0.81 2.88 32.69
N ILE A 320 0.87 2.97 31.37
CA ILE A 320 -0.33 3.08 30.53
C ILE A 320 -0.88 1.68 30.24
N THR A 321 -2.16 1.47 30.50
CA THR A 321 -2.88 0.22 30.17
C THR A 321 -4.33 0.53 29.78
N ASN A 322 -5.18 -0.49 29.68
CA ASN A 322 -6.62 -0.30 29.47
C ASN A 322 -7.42 0.00 30.76
N THR A 323 -6.77 0.05 31.94
CA THR A 323 -7.45 0.20 33.24
C THR A 323 -6.74 1.18 34.18
N ASN A 324 -7.53 1.86 35.03
CA ASN A 324 -7.02 2.72 36.08
C ASN A 324 -6.81 1.92 37.37
N THR A 325 -5.59 1.97 37.91
CA THR A 325 -5.23 1.43 39.22
C THR A 325 -4.36 2.43 39.99
N ILE A 326 -3.79 2.01 41.13
CA ILE A 326 -2.79 2.82 41.83
C ILE A 326 -1.53 3.01 40.99
N ASP A 327 -1.12 2.00 40.22
CA ASP A 327 0.12 2.00 39.43
C ASP A 327 -0.11 2.14 37.92
N THR A 328 -1.36 2.14 37.45
CA THR A 328 -1.71 2.24 36.03
C THR A 328 -2.77 3.30 35.73
N THR A 329 -2.78 3.79 34.50
CA THR A 329 -3.85 4.65 33.99
C THR A 329 -4.22 4.33 32.55
N ASN A 330 -5.47 4.60 32.19
CA ASN A 330 -5.98 4.48 30.82
C ASN A 330 -6.06 5.83 30.07
N LEU A 331 -5.60 6.92 30.70
CA LEU A 331 -5.57 8.29 30.18
C LEU A 331 -6.92 8.92 29.81
N LEU A 332 -8.04 8.19 29.91
CA LEU A 332 -9.35 8.66 29.43
C LEU A 332 -9.77 9.98 30.08
N ASP A 333 -9.57 10.12 31.40
CA ASP A 333 -9.90 11.35 32.11
C ASP A 333 -9.15 12.57 31.57
N ILE A 334 -7.89 12.40 31.15
CA ILE A 334 -7.09 13.50 30.60
C ILE A 334 -7.51 13.78 29.16
N ILE A 335 -7.70 12.75 28.36
CA ILE A 335 -8.13 12.86 26.97
C ILE A 335 -9.50 13.54 26.91
N ASP A 336 -10.49 13.07 27.65
CA ASP A 336 -11.86 13.58 27.61
C ASP A 336 -11.95 15.07 27.99
N ASN A 337 -11.04 15.58 28.82
CA ASN A 337 -10.98 16.97 29.27
C ASN A 337 -10.02 17.87 28.48
N ASN A 338 -9.33 17.35 27.45
CA ASN A 338 -8.40 18.12 26.64
C ASN A 338 -8.63 17.90 25.13
N ASP A 339 -8.24 18.88 24.33
CA ASP A 339 -8.24 18.82 22.87
C ASP A 339 -6.89 19.33 22.35
N ASN A 340 -6.60 19.13 21.07
CA ASN A 340 -5.34 19.52 20.44
C ASN A 340 -4.12 18.91 21.14
N ILE A 341 -4.20 17.60 21.39
CA ILE A 341 -3.19 16.84 22.12
C ILE A 341 -2.09 16.40 21.15
N PHE A 342 -0.84 16.54 21.56
CA PHE A 342 0.29 15.79 20.98
C PHE A 342 0.56 14.58 21.86
N LEU A 343 0.65 13.39 21.26
CA LEU A 343 1.00 12.16 21.96
C LEU A 343 2.38 11.68 21.54
N LYS A 344 3.26 11.43 22.52
CA LYS A 344 4.43 10.56 22.39
C LYS A 344 4.19 9.28 23.17
N MET A 345 4.35 8.13 22.55
CA MET A 345 4.08 6.83 23.19
C MET A 345 5.08 5.76 22.79
N ASP A 346 5.67 5.15 23.79
CA ASP A 346 6.54 3.99 23.68
C ASP A 346 6.37 3.23 25.01
N ILE A 347 5.59 2.15 25.01
CA ILE A 347 5.15 1.50 26.26
C ILE A 347 5.18 -0.03 26.16
N GLU A 348 6.10 -0.56 25.35
CA GLU A 348 6.50 -1.97 25.32
C GLU A 348 5.29 -2.92 25.24
N THR A 349 4.58 -2.90 24.11
CA THR A 349 3.39 -3.72 23.73
C THR A 349 2.05 -3.30 24.34
N ASN A 350 2.04 -2.44 25.36
CA ASN A 350 0.78 -1.97 25.98
C ASN A 350 0.03 -0.95 25.11
N GLU A 351 0.62 -0.50 24.00
CA GLU A 351 0.01 0.44 23.04
C GLU A 351 -1.35 -0.10 22.58
N PHE A 352 -1.42 -1.40 22.32
CA PHE A 352 -2.62 -1.98 21.72
C PHE A 352 -3.77 -2.13 22.71
N GLN A 353 -3.51 -2.56 23.95
CA GLN A 353 -4.56 -2.63 24.96
C GLN A 353 -5.18 -1.25 25.22
N TRP A 354 -4.34 -0.22 25.23
CA TRP A 354 -4.80 1.16 25.39
C TRP A 354 -5.54 1.65 24.13
N LEU A 355 -5.01 1.43 22.92
CA LEU A 355 -5.67 1.83 21.67
C LEU A 355 -7.03 1.14 21.48
N GLU A 356 -7.21 -0.10 21.97
CA GLU A 356 -8.48 -0.83 21.86
C GLU A 356 -9.64 -0.11 22.54
N ILE A 357 -9.41 0.51 23.70
CA ILE A 357 -10.47 1.12 24.50
C ILE A 357 -10.89 2.52 24.02
N LEU A 358 -10.06 3.20 23.23
CA LEU A 358 -10.40 4.54 22.73
C LEU A 358 -11.60 4.51 21.79
N ASN A 359 -12.39 5.56 21.69
CA ASN A 359 -13.36 5.70 20.60
C ASN A 359 -12.88 6.70 19.54
N THR A 360 -13.63 6.83 18.44
CA THR A 360 -13.29 7.75 17.35
C THR A 360 -13.19 9.20 17.83
N ASP A 361 -14.11 9.65 18.70
CA ASP A 361 -14.11 11.03 19.22
C ASP A 361 -12.86 11.31 20.05
N GLN A 362 -12.43 10.33 20.85
CA GLN A 362 -11.20 10.40 21.63
C GLN A 362 -9.95 10.42 20.74
N LEU A 363 -9.91 9.59 19.70
CA LEU A 363 -8.82 9.62 18.73
C LEU A 363 -8.74 10.98 18.02
N LEU A 364 -9.87 11.58 17.68
CA LEU A 364 -9.91 12.90 17.05
C LEU A 364 -9.39 14.03 17.96
N LYS A 365 -9.18 13.82 19.25
CA LYS A 365 -8.56 14.83 20.14
C LYS A 365 -7.05 14.98 19.93
N PHE A 366 -6.40 13.96 19.37
CA PHE A 366 -4.98 14.02 19.03
C PHE A 366 -4.82 14.74 17.69
N LYS A 367 -4.04 15.82 17.67
CA LYS A 367 -3.62 16.44 16.39
C LYS A 367 -2.52 15.62 15.74
N GLN A 368 -1.62 15.10 16.57
CA GLN A 368 -0.47 14.32 16.14
C GLN A 368 -0.10 13.27 17.18
N ILE A 369 0.28 12.09 16.69
CA ILE A 369 0.71 10.95 17.50
C ILE A 369 2.06 10.50 16.94
N VAL A 370 3.09 10.49 17.78
CA VAL A 370 4.30 9.70 17.55
C VAL A 370 4.26 8.48 18.46
N ILE A 371 4.40 7.31 17.87
CA ILE A 371 4.23 6.04 18.60
C ILE A 371 5.20 5.00 18.08
N GLU A 372 5.88 4.31 18.99
CA GLU A 372 6.62 3.09 18.66
C GLU A 372 5.72 1.87 18.86
N PHE A 373 5.58 1.05 17.82
CA PHE A 373 4.79 -0.16 17.88
C PHE A 373 5.66 -1.39 18.04
N HIS A 374 5.34 -2.17 19.07
CA HIS A 374 6.07 -3.36 19.45
C HIS A 374 5.38 -4.63 18.93
N PHE A 375 6.00 -5.31 17.96
CA PHE A 375 5.69 -6.66 17.52
C PHE A 375 4.24 -6.87 17.03
N VAL A 376 3.70 -5.96 16.21
CA VAL A 376 2.29 -6.00 15.75
C VAL A 376 1.86 -7.38 15.21
N PHE A 377 2.74 -8.02 14.43
CA PHE A 377 2.44 -9.24 13.66
C PHE A 377 2.97 -10.53 14.31
N GLN A 378 3.65 -10.44 15.46
CA GLN A 378 4.24 -11.60 16.13
C GLN A 378 3.18 -12.43 16.84
N GLU A 379 3.05 -13.72 16.53
CA GLU A 379 2.11 -14.61 17.22
C GLU A 379 2.48 -14.83 18.70
N SER A 380 1.49 -14.80 19.59
CA SER A 380 1.68 -14.89 21.05
C SER A 380 2.32 -16.21 21.51
N ASN A 381 2.23 -17.26 20.69
CA ASN A 381 2.74 -18.60 21.02
C ASN A 381 4.19 -18.81 20.56
N PHE A 382 4.76 -17.83 19.87
CA PHE A 382 6.11 -17.87 19.31
C PHE A 382 6.97 -16.85 20.06
N VAL A 383 7.05 -17.01 21.37
CA VAL A 383 8.06 -16.32 22.18
C VAL A 383 9.28 -17.24 22.17
N ASP A 384 10.15 -17.06 21.17
CA ASP A 384 11.52 -17.57 21.29
C ASP A 384 12.12 -17.03 22.60
N ASN A 385 13.08 -17.75 23.18
CA ASN A 385 13.69 -17.43 24.48
C ASN A 385 14.25 -15.99 24.59
N LEU A 386 14.32 -15.24 23.48
CA LEU A 386 14.78 -13.86 23.38
C LEU A 386 13.83 -12.82 24.00
N PHE A 387 12.51 -13.09 24.06
CA PHE A 387 11.50 -12.10 24.47
C PHE A 387 10.61 -12.57 25.64
N THR A 388 11.13 -13.46 26.47
CA THR A 388 10.39 -14.10 27.59
C THR A 388 9.79 -13.13 28.61
N ASN A 389 10.25 -11.88 28.63
CA ASN A 389 9.74 -10.82 29.50
C ASN A 389 8.68 -9.92 28.84
N LEU A 390 8.44 -10.05 27.53
CA LEU A 390 7.38 -9.31 26.83
C LEU A 390 6.05 -10.04 26.93
N SER A 391 5.00 -9.29 27.24
CA SER A 391 3.64 -9.81 27.20
C SER A 391 3.02 -9.48 25.85
N PHE A 392 2.36 -10.43 25.21
CA PHE A 392 1.52 -10.17 24.03
C PHE A 392 0.05 -10.25 24.45
N PRO A 393 -0.49 -9.19 25.08
CA PRO A 393 -1.75 -9.29 25.80
C PRO A 393 -2.98 -9.56 24.91
N ILE A 394 -2.86 -9.34 23.60
CA ILE A 394 -3.95 -9.46 22.63
C ILE A 394 -3.45 -10.10 21.33
N SER A 395 -4.37 -10.67 20.53
CA SER A 395 -4.04 -11.36 19.28
C SER A 395 -3.46 -10.42 18.20
N VAL A 396 -2.76 -10.99 17.20
CA VAL A 396 -2.30 -10.26 16.00
C VAL A 396 -3.45 -9.47 15.36
N GLU A 397 -4.61 -10.11 15.16
CA GLU A 397 -5.78 -9.46 14.57
C GLU A 397 -6.24 -8.22 15.36
N ARG A 398 -6.25 -8.29 16.70
CA ARG A 398 -6.65 -7.16 17.55
C ARG A 398 -5.63 -6.02 17.49
N ARG A 399 -4.33 -6.32 17.41
CA ARG A 399 -3.27 -5.31 17.20
C ARG A 399 -3.42 -4.63 15.84
N ILE A 400 -3.64 -5.41 14.78
CA ILE A 400 -3.92 -4.89 13.43
C ILE A 400 -5.14 -3.96 13.43
N ASN A 401 -6.21 -4.34 14.15
CA ASN A 401 -7.41 -3.50 14.25
C ASN A 401 -7.14 -2.16 14.94
N CYS A 402 -6.17 -2.09 15.86
CA CYS A 402 -5.74 -0.81 16.46
C CYS A 402 -5.11 0.11 15.42
N LEU A 403 -4.23 -0.40 14.55
CA LEU A 403 -3.61 0.38 13.48
C LEU A 403 -4.66 0.83 12.44
N LYS A 404 -5.58 -0.06 12.06
CA LYS A 404 -6.71 0.30 11.18
C LYS A 404 -7.56 1.42 11.77
N LYS A 405 -7.81 1.38 13.08
CA LYS A 405 -8.58 2.40 13.81
C LYS A 405 -7.88 3.76 13.79
N LEU A 406 -6.55 3.80 13.97
CA LEU A 406 -5.76 5.02 13.78
C LEU A 406 -5.84 5.53 12.34
N ALA A 407 -5.65 4.66 11.35
CA ALA A 407 -5.72 4.99 9.92
C ALA A 407 -7.10 5.51 9.47
N ASN A 408 -8.17 5.27 10.24
CA ASN A 408 -9.48 5.86 9.97
C ASN A 408 -9.53 7.37 10.24
N THR A 409 -8.83 7.84 11.28
CA THR A 409 -8.88 9.24 11.76
C THR A 409 -7.63 10.05 11.43
N HIS A 410 -6.50 9.38 11.20
CA HIS A 410 -5.20 9.99 10.95
C HIS A 410 -4.56 9.46 9.67
N TYR A 411 -3.70 10.25 9.04
CA TYR A 411 -2.77 9.80 8.02
C TYR A 411 -1.46 9.37 8.69
N LEU A 412 -0.93 8.21 8.29
CA LEU A 412 0.44 7.82 8.59
C LEU A 412 1.37 8.64 7.68
N LEU A 413 2.11 9.59 8.25
CA LEU A 413 2.97 10.50 7.49
C LEU A 413 4.45 10.19 7.62
N HIS A 414 4.85 9.42 8.63
CA HIS A 414 6.21 8.93 8.79
C HIS A 414 6.20 7.52 9.34
N PHE A 415 7.11 6.68 8.85
CA PHE A 415 7.28 5.29 9.26
C PHE A 415 8.78 5.01 9.27
N HIS A 416 9.32 4.63 10.42
CA HIS A 416 10.73 4.35 10.60
C HIS A 416 10.89 2.93 11.18
N PRO A 417 11.46 1.98 10.42
CA PRO A 417 11.75 0.64 10.91
C PRO A 417 12.82 0.68 12.01
N ASN A 418 12.48 0.22 13.21
CA ASN A 418 13.48 0.08 14.27
C ASN A 418 14.35 -1.16 13.96
N ASN A 419 15.66 -0.94 13.85
CA ASN A 419 16.61 -1.98 13.45
C ASN A 419 17.01 -2.94 14.58
N CYS A 420 16.43 -2.84 15.78
CA CYS A 420 16.76 -3.69 16.93
C CYS A 420 16.38 -5.16 16.73
N CYS A 421 15.24 -5.40 16.09
CA CYS A 421 14.44 -6.59 16.37
C CYS A 421 14.07 -7.39 15.10
N GLY A 422 14.73 -7.08 13.98
CA GLY A 422 14.53 -7.77 12.70
C GLY A 422 13.13 -7.61 12.12
N THR A 423 12.76 -8.53 11.24
CA THR A 423 11.51 -8.49 10.46
C THR A 423 10.70 -9.78 10.63
N ILE A 424 9.43 -9.71 10.23
CA ILE A 424 8.52 -10.83 10.10
C ILE A 424 7.83 -10.76 8.73
N PHE A 425 7.62 -11.92 8.11
CA PHE A 425 6.79 -12.01 6.91
C PHE A 425 5.32 -12.18 7.31
N TYR A 426 4.49 -11.20 6.99
CA TYR A 426 3.04 -11.26 7.17
C TYR A 426 2.34 -11.13 5.81
N ASN A 427 1.57 -12.14 5.42
CA ASN A 427 0.88 -12.21 4.14
C ASN A 427 1.79 -11.85 2.95
N GLY A 428 3.03 -12.36 2.94
CA GLY A 428 4.01 -12.14 1.87
C GLY A 428 4.69 -10.77 1.85
N VAL A 429 4.40 -9.90 2.82
CA VAL A 429 5.09 -8.62 3.04
C VAL A 429 6.07 -8.78 4.18
N GLU A 430 7.32 -8.34 3.97
CA GLU A 430 8.29 -8.21 5.05
C GLU A 430 8.01 -6.91 5.84
N ILE A 431 7.80 -7.05 7.16
CA ILE A 431 7.44 -5.96 8.05
C ILE A 431 8.40 -5.97 9.24
N PRO A 432 8.94 -4.82 9.68
CA PRO A 432 9.77 -4.78 10.88
C PRO A 432 8.97 -5.18 12.12
N ASN A 433 9.63 -5.87 13.05
CA ASN A 433 9.01 -6.25 14.31
C ASN A 433 8.73 -5.05 15.21
N VAL A 434 9.59 -4.03 15.17
CA VAL A 434 9.41 -2.77 15.90
C VAL A 434 9.53 -1.60 14.93
N PHE A 435 8.68 -0.59 15.05
CA PHE A 435 8.72 0.57 14.18
C PHE A 435 8.10 1.81 14.82
N GLU A 436 8.68 2.97 14.52
CA GLU A 436 8.20 4.28 14.94
C GLU A 436 7.28 4.86 13.84
N CYS A 437 6.13 5.38 14.24
CA CYS A 437 5.16 5.99 13.34
C CYS A 437 4.80 7.40 13.77
N THR A 438 4.55 8.26 12.78
CA THR A 438 3.96 9.58 12.99
C THR A 438 2.63 9.67 12.27
N TYR A 439 1.56 9.85 13.04
CA TYR A 439 0.20 10.04 12.56
C TYR A 439 -0.25 11.48 12.76
N VAL A 440 -0.91 12.07 11.77
CA VAL A 440 -1.54 13.40 11.86
C VAL A 440 -3.01 13.30 11.50
N ARG A 441 -3.87 13.98 12.27
CA ARG A 441 -5.32 13.96 12.08
C ARG A 441 -5.69 14.45 10.69
N LYS A 442 -6.58 13.73 10.01
CA LYS A 442 -6.81 13.90 8.56
C LYS A 442 -7.28 15.31 8.16
N ASP A 443 -8.06 15.98 9.01
CA ASP A 443 -8.59 17.33 8.78
C ASP A 443 -7.50 18.43 8.79
N LEU A 444 -6.28 18.12 9.25
CA LEU A 444 -5.17 19.06 9.33
C LEU A 444 -4.22 18.98 8.14
N CYS A 445 -4.41 18.01 7.25
CA CYS A 445 -3.52 17.76 6.12
C CYS A 445 -4.19 18.13 4.81
N ASN A 446 -3.46 18.84 3.95
CA ASN A 446 -3.85 19.11 2.57
C ASN A 446 -2.85 18.45 1.61
N ASP A 447 -3.23 18.37 0.33
CA ASP A 447 -2.37 17.85 -0.75
C ASP A 447 -1.80 16.45 -0.47
N ILE A 448 -2.65 15.59 0.09
CA ILE A 448 -2.27 14.23 0.46
C ILE A 448 -1.98 13.40 -0.79
N THR A 449 -0.78 12.84 -0.82
CA THR A 449 -0.33 11.89 -1.85
C THR A 449 0.32 10.70 -1.19
N ILE A 450 0.35 9.57 -1.87
CA ILE A 450 1.07 8.39 -1.40
C ILE A 450 2.58 8.68 -1.47
N SER A 451 3.34 8.27 -0.45
CA SER A 451 4.79 8.45 -0.41
C SER A 451 5.46 7.57 -1.45
N ASN A 452 6.41 8.13 -2.20
CA ASN A 452 7.31 7.42 -3.09
C ASN A 452 8.76 7.42 -2.58
N LYS A 453 8.96 7.84 -1.33
CA LYS A 453 10.29 7.95 -0.71
C LYS A 453 10.76 6.60 -0.19
N GLU A 454 12.07 6.45 -0.16
CA GLU A 454 12.73 5.34 0.54
C GLU A 454 12.47 5.45 2.05
N ILE A 455 12.35 4.30 2.69
CA ILE A 455 12.23 4.13 4.13
C ILE A 455 13.39 3.24 4.59
N PRO A 456 14.22 3.65 5.56
CA PRO A 456 14.15 4.89 6.34
C PRO A 456 14.45 6.18 5.55
N ASP A 457 13.97 7.32 6.04
CA ASP A 457 14.29 8.65 5.48
C ASP A 457 15.73 9.02 5.83
N LYS A 458 16.59 9.09 4.81
CA LYS A 458 18.04 9.34 4.95
C LYS A 458 18.42 10.63 5.68
N VAL A 459 17.52 11.60 5.79
CA VAL A 459 17.78 12.89 6.42
C VAL A 459 17.19 12.97 7.81
N LEU A 460 16.12 12.22 8.08
CA LEU A 460 15.34 12.36 9.30
C LEU A 460 15.48 11.17 10.24
N ASP A 461 15.80 9.98 9.75
CA ASP A 461 15.86 8.77 10.54
C ASP A 461 17.28 8.45 11.00
N ILE A 462 17.38 7.92 12.22
CA ILE A 462 18.62 7.53 12.87
C ILE A 462 18.44 6.11 13.38
N LYS A 463 19.48 5.31 13.21
CA LYS A 463 19.51 3.92 13.69
C LYS A 463 19.34 3.86 15.21
N ASN A 464 18.41 3.03 15.67
CA ASN A 464 18.23 2.72 17.10
C ASN A 464 19.39 1.87 17.65
N THR A 465 19.97 0.99 16.82
CA THR A 465 21.09 0.10 17.21
C THR A 465 22.21 0.06 16.15
N ASN A 466 23.32 -0.62 16.45
CA ASN A 466 24.41 -0.85 15.49
C ASN A 466 24.05 -1.84 14.35
N ASN A 467 22.83 -2.38 14.34
CA ASN A 467 22.37 -3.27 13.27
C ASN A 467 22.23 -2.52 11.93
N THR A 468 22.09 -3.28 10.85
CA THR A 468 21.75 -2.73 9.53
C THR A 468 20.33 -2.20 9.52
N ASP A 469 20.08 -1.08 8.86
CA ASP A 469 18.71 -0.58 8.64
C ASP A 469 17.86 -1.61 7.91
N ILE A 470 16.59 -1.62 8.24
CA ILE A 470 15.57 -2.37 7.52
C ILE A 470 15.02 -1.44 6.45
N TYR A 471 15.32 -1.72 5.18
CA TYR A 471 14.85 -0.92 4.06
C TYR A 471 13.50 -1.41 3.56
N LEU A 472 12.52 -0.52 3.50
CA LEU A 472 11.18 -0.82 3.00
C LEU A 472 10.91 -0.07 1.70
N SER A 473 10.31 -0.77 0.74
CA SER A 473 9.88 -0.19 -0.54
C SER A 473 8.69 -0.95 -1.10
N GLY A 474 7.82 -0.26 -1.85
CA GLY A 474 6.64 -0.89 -2.43
C GLY A 474 5.48 -0.99 -1.44
N PHE A 475 4.41 -1.64 -1.88
CA PHE A 475 3.23 -1.87 -1.05
C PHE A 475 3.59 -2.62 0.25
N PRO A 476 3.02 -2.26 1.41
CA PRO A 476 2.05 -1.17 1.60
C PRO A 476 2.71 0.20 1.79
N PHE A 477 4.01 0.29 2.02
CA PHE A 477 4.65 1.47 2.62
C PHE A 477 4.79 2.67 1.66
N SER A 478 5.31 2.45 0.45
CA SER A 478 5.59 3.50 -0.53
C SER A 478 5.44 3.03 -1.98
N PHE A 479 5.14 3.92 -2.93
CA PHE A 479 4.78 3.58 -4.32
C PHE A 479 5.48 4.45 -5.35
#